data_AF-A0A3D0G9X4-F1
#
_entry.id   AF-A0A3D0G9X4-F1
#
_cell.length_a   1.000
_cell.length_b   1.000
_cell.length_c   1.000
_cell.angle_alpha   90.00
_cell.angle_beta   90.00
_cell.angle_gamma   90.00
#
_symmetry.space_group_name_H-M   'P 1'
#
loop_
_entity.id
_entity.type
_entity.pdbx_description
1 polymer ?
#
loop_
_entity_poly.entity_id
_entity_poly.type
_entity_poly.pdbx_seq_one_letter_code
_entity_poly.pdbx_strand_id
1 'polypeptide(L)'
;MRALSIVFVAAFMALFTPVVAAADDLPDVQTCLNDYVETYEWLLEVHADTPLEDVEGGLWHVEDVKYCGTLGIVRCDRTGDTVPCQHALAARIDGIARDVRETLLPPEAVAGEPDGWAKRLYDASHALAFGSSAGDDCAGATPRMEAWCAAHEAGNRLRDAVMAWQVARYLGAVPSAVEAGWAEKNPAKPPKPRPER
;
A
#
# COMPACT_ATOMS: atom_id res chain seq x y z
N MET A 1 -9.28 64.53 -47.44
CA MET A 1 -8.88 64.90 -46.07
C MET A 1 -9.41 63.84 -45.12
N ARG A 2 -8.49 63.18 -44.40
CA ARG A 2 -8.58 62.30 -43.23
C ARG A 2 -9.94 61.62 -42.91
N ALA A 3 -9.94 60.28 -42.99
CA ALA A 3 -10.82 59.42 -42.20
C ALA A 3 -10.02 58.24 -41.64
N LEU A 4 -10.30 57.94 -40.37
CA LEU A 4 -9.63 57.03 -39.44
C LEU A 4 -9.32 55.64 -40.01
N SER A 5 -8.16 55.10 -39.67
CA SER A 5 -7.83 53.69 -39.86
C SER A 5 -7.52 53.02 -38.52
N ILE A 6 -8.39 52.04 -38.21
CA ILE A 6 -8.09 50.73 -37.64
C ILE A 6 -7.76 50.69 -36.14
N VAL A 7 -8.81 50.32 -35.42
CA VAL A 7 -8.89 49.86 -34.03
C VAL A 7 -8.32 48.44 -33.90
N PHE A 8 -7.54 48.25 -32.83
CA PHE A 8 -7.31 47.02 -32.05
C PHE A 8 -7.35 45.66 -32.77
N VAL A 9 -6.19 45.01 -32.94
CA VAL A 9 -6.03 43.55 -32.71
C VAL A 9 -4.55 43.24 -32.43
N ALA A 10 -4.06 43.43 -31.20
CA ALA A 10 -2.71 42.98 -30.84
C ALA A 10 -2.51 42.79 -29.34
N ALA A 11 -3.39 42.04 -28.66
CA ALA A 11 -3.15 41.66 -27.25
C ALA A 11 -4.07 40.51 -26.79
N PHE A 12 -4.04 39.34 -27.43
CA PHE A 12 -4.74 38.16 -26.88
C PHE A 12 -4.13 36.82 -27.33
N MET A 13 -2.80 36.68 -27.26
CA MET A 13 -2.12 35.40 -27.53
C MET A 13 -1.04 35.05 -26.48
N ALA A 14 -1.28 35.38 -25.21
CA ALA A 14 -0.30 35.11 -24.14
C ALA A 14 -0.89 34.42 -22.90
N LEU A 15 -2.01 33.69 -23.01
CA LEU A 15 -2.66 33.04 -21.87
C LEU A 15 -2.94 31.54 -22.03
N PHE A 16 -2.27 30.88 -22.98
CA PHE A 16 -2.28 29.41 -23.06
C PHE A 16 -0.90 28.86 -22.72
N THR A 17 -0.45 29.09 -21.48
CA THR A 17 0.46 28.12 -20.86
C THR A 17 -0.35 26.83 -20.70
N PRO A 18 -0.01 25.73 -21.38
CA PRO A 18 -0.61 24.45 -21.03
C PRO A 18 -0.31 24.23 -19.56
N VAL A 19 -1.35 24.12 -18.74
CA VAL A 19 -1.24 23.44 -17.46
C VAL A 19 -0.79 22.04 -17.85
N VAL A 20 0.52 21.80 -17.77
CA VAL A 20 1.03 20.44 -17.67
C VAL A 20 0.44 19.98 -16.35
N ALA A 21 -0.72 19.32 -16.42
CA ALA A 21 -1.20 18.53 -15.31
C ALA A 21 0.00 17.67 -14.94
N ALA A 22 0.55 17.89 -13.74
CA ALA A 22 1.54 17.00 -13.19
C ALA A 22 0.95 15.60 -13.40
N ALA A 23 1.65 14.74 -14.13
CA ALA A 23 1.22 13.37 -14.22
C ALA A 23 1.09 12.91 -12.77
N ASP A 24 -0.12 12.57 -12.33
CA ASP A 24 -0.35 11.91 -11.05
C ASP A 24 0.35 10.54 -11.17
N ASP A 25 1.67 10.54 -10.95
CA ASP A 25 2.51 9.37 -11.00
C ASP A 25 2.22 8.61 -9.71
N LEU A 26 1.27 7.68 -9.80
CA LEU A 26 0.89 6.83 -8.69
C LEU A 26 2.14 6.06 -8.24
N PRO A 27 2.42 6.00 -6.93
CA PRO A 27 3.56 5.24 -6.43
C PRO A 27 3.43 3.78 -6.85
N ASP A 28 4.57 3.13 -7.08
CA ASP A 28 4.59 1.68 -7.20
C ASP A 28 4.24 1.03 -5.85
N VAL A 29 3.96 -0.27 -5.88
CA VAL A 29 3.52 -1.02 -4.70
C VAL A 29 4.56 -0.99 -3.58
N GLN A 30 5.86 -1.04 -3.88
CA GLN A 30 6.91 -1.02 -2.86
C GLN A 30 6.98 0.36 -2.19
N THR A 31 6.98 1.42 -2.98
CA THR A 31 7.00 2.80 -2.47
C THR A 31 5.80 3.07 -1.55
N CYS A 32 4.61 2.62 -1.94
CA CYS A 32 3.40 2.73 -1.12
C CYS A 32 3.50 1.89 0.18
N LEU A 33 4.02 0.68 0.11
CA LEU A 33 4.20 -0.18 1.30
C LEU A 33 5.23 0.39 2.27
N ASN A 34 6.32 0.98 1.79
CA ASN A 34 7.32 1.64 2.62
C ASN A 34 6.69 2.76 3.46
N ASP A 35 5.82 3.57 2.84
CA ASP A 35 5.07 4.64 3.52
C ASP A 35 4.13 4.10 4.61
N TYR A 36 3.42 3.02 4.27
CA TYR A 36 2.50 2.36 5.18
C TYR A 36 3.22 1.82 6.42
N VAL A 37 4.33 1.10 6.20
CA VAL A 37 5.16 0.53 7.25
C VAL A 37 5.76 1.61 8.13
N GLU A 38 6.26 2.70 7.55
CA GLU A 38 6.79 3.82 8.32
C GLU A 38 5.72 4.45 9.22
N THR A 39 4.50 4.59 8.70
CA THR A 39 3.35 5.08 9.48
C THR A 39 3.02 4.14 10.63
N TYR A 40 3.02 2.84 10.39
CA TYR A 40 2.77 1.84 11.42
C TYR A 40 3.84 1.83 12.52
N GLU A 41 5.14 1.88 12.16
CA GLU A 41 6.23 1.96 13.14
C GLU A 41 6.16 3.27 13.94
N TRP A 42 5.78 4.39 13.31
CA TRP A 42 5.52 5.64 14.01
C TRP A 42 4.34 5.52 15.00
N LEU A 43 3.25 4.85 14.62
CA LEU A 43 2.11 4.59 15.52
C LEU A 43 2.51 3.77 16.74
N LEU A 44 3.37 2.75 16.57
CA LEU A 44 3.92 1.98 17.70
C LEU A 44 4.74 2.86 18.64
N GLU A 45 5.56 3.78 18.12
CA GLU A 45 6.38 4.66 18.92
C GLU A 45 5.54 5.67 19.72
N VAL A 46 4.59 6.35 19.08
CA VAL A 46 3.81 7.40 19.74
C VAL A 46 2.77 6.86 20.72
N HIS A 47 2.36 5.59 20.57
CA HIS A 47 1.41 4.91 21.45
C HIS A 47 2.05 3.87 22.37
N ALA A 48 3.38 3.86 22.54
CA ALA A 48 4.09 2.85 23.34
C ALA A 48 3.56 2.70 24.79
N ASP A 49 3.11 3.80 25.39
CA ASP A 49 2.56 3.85 26.76
C ASP A 49 1.03 3.82 26.80
N THR A 50 0.35 3.63 25.67
CA THR A 50 -1.12 3.58 25.56
C THR A 50 -1.59 2.12 25.51
N PRO A 51 -2.53 1.70 26.36
CA PRO A 51 -3.18 0.40 26.21
C PRO A 51 -3.79 0.26 24.82
N LEU A 52 -3.70 -0.93 24.22
CA LEU A 52 -4.09 -1.13 22.82
C LEU A 52 -5.57 -0.79 22.57
N GLU A 53 -6.42 -1.11 23.54
CA GLU A 53 -7.85 -0.80 23.55
C GLU A 53 -8.18 0.69 23.57
N ASP A 54 -7.22 1.53 24.00
CA ASP A 54 -7.38 2.97 24.16
C ASP A 54 -6.77 3.78 22.99
N VAL A 55 -6.15 3.11 22.01
CA VAL A 55 -5.62 3.78 20.80
C VAL A 55 -6.79 4.16 19.88
N GLU A 56 -7.14 5.44 19.84
CA GLU A 56 -8.17 5.96 18.93
C GLU A 56 -7.81 5.68 17.47
N GLY A 57 -8.72 5.04 16.73
CA GLY A 57 -8.47 4.60 15.35
C GLY A 57 -7.74 3.26 15.23
N GLY A 58 -7.19 2.74 16.32
CA GLY A 58 -6.41 1.49 16.37
C GLY A 58 -4.99 1.65 15.83
N LEU A 59 -4.18 0.60 15.98
CA LEU A 59 -2.82 0.52 15.41
C LEU A 59 -2.80 -0.08 13.99
N TRP A 60 -3.88 -0.74 13.58
CA TRP A 60 -3.90 -1.65 12.43
C TRP A 60 -4.75 -1.09 11.30
N HIS A 61 -4.10 -0.70 10.20
CA HIS A 61 -4.77 -0.19 8.99
C HIS A 61 -4.47 -1.08 7.78
N VAL A 62 -4.73 -2.38 7.89
CA VAL A 62 -4.34 -3.38 6.87
C VAL A 62 -5.03 -3.17 5.52
N GLU A 63 -6.10 -2.39 5.47
CA GLU A 63 -6.74 -1.88 4.25
C GLU A 63 -5.79 -1.09 3.35
N ASP A 64 -4.80 -0.40 3.93
CA ASP A 64 -3.83 0.39 3.16
C ASP A 64 -2.85 -0.50 2.37
N VAL A 65 -2.59 -1.72 2.85
CA VAL A 65 -1.83 -2.73 2.09
C VAL A 65 -2.57 -3.11 0.80
N LYS A 66 -3.90 -3.29 0.90
CA LYS A 66 -4.75 -3.56 -0.28
C LYS A 66 -4.82 -2.35 -1.20
N TYR A 67 -4.85 -1.15 -0.63
CA TYR A 67 -4.81 0.09 -1.40
C TYR A 67 -3.52 0.17 -2.25
N CYS A 68 -2.35 -0.17 -1.68
CA CYS A 68 -1.09 -0.23 -2.44
C CYS A 68 -1.16 -1.21 -3.63
N GLY A 69 -1.76 -2.38 -3.45
CA GLY A 69 -1.99 -3.33 -4.55
C GLY A 69 -2.91 -2.76 -5.64
N THR A 70 -3.98 -2.07 -5.23
CA THR A 70 -4.93 -1.43 -6.14
C THR A 70 -4.29 -0.30 -6.95
N LEU A 71 -3.41 0.51 -6.33
CA LEU A 71 -2.62 1.52 -7.04
C LEU A 71 -1.76 0.89 -8.13
N GLY A 72 -1.14 -0.26 -7.86
CA GLY A 72 -0.40 -1.02 -8.85
C GLY A 72 -1.27 -1.45 -10.04
N ILE A 73 -2.48 -1.95 -9.77
CA ILE A 73 -3.45 -2.35 -10.81
C ILE A 73 -3.82 -1.14 -11.68
N VAL A 74 -4.16 0.00 -11.06
CA VAL A 74 -4.51 1.23 -11.77
C VAL A 74 -3.33 1.74 -12.60
N ARG A 75 -2.09 1.63 -12.07
CA ARG A 75 -0.87 1.96 -12.83
C ARG A 75 -0.76 1.06 -14.08
N CYS A 76 -1.00 -0.24 -13.96
CA CYS A 76 -1.01 -1.16 -15.09
C CYS A 76 -2.11 -0.85 -16.12
N ASP A 77 -3.32 -0.50 -15.68
CA ASP A 77 -4.42 -0.10 -16.57
C ASP A 77 -4.07 1.13 -17.43
N ARG A 78 -3.17 2.00 -16.96
CA ARG A 78 -2.71 3.20 -17.68
C ARG A 78 -1.60 2.94 -18.70
N THR A 79 -1.00 1.74 -18.72
CA THR A 79 0.16 1.45 -19.59
C THR A 79 -0.20 1.08 -21.03
N GLY A 80 -1.43 0.63 -21.29
CA GLY A 80 -1.81 0.00 -22.57
C GLY A 80 -1.45 -1.50 -22.67
N ASP A 81 -0.49 -1.98 -21.88
CA ASP A 81 -0.08 -3.39 -21.76
C ASP A 81 -0.63 -4.04 -20.47
N THR A 82 -1.94 -3.88 -20.23
CA THR A 82 -2.59 -4.20 -18.95
C THR A 82 -2.35 -5.62 -18.46
N VAL A 83 -2.58 -6.63 -19.31
CA VAL A 83 -2.51 -8.05 -18.90
C VAL A 83 -1.08 -8.47 -18.50
N PRO A 84 -0.05 -8.28 -19.35
CA PRO A 84 1.33 -8.57 -18.94
C PRO A 84 1.77 -7.80 -17.69
N CYS A 85 1.37 -6.52 -17.57
CA CYS A 85 1.70 -5.71 -16.41
C CYS A 85 1.08 -6.25 -15.12
N GLN A 86 -0.21 -6.62 -15.13
CA GLN A 86 -0.90 -7.14 -13.94
C GLN A 86 -0.37 -8.51 -13.50
N HIS A 87 0.07 -9.37 -14.44
CA HIS A 87 0.76 -10.61 -14.07
C HIS A 87 2.13 -10.35 -13.41
N ALA A 88 2.91 -9.41 -13.95
CA ALA A 88 4.19 -9.03 -13.35
C ALA A 88 3.99 -8.39 -11.96
N LEU A 89 2.93 -7.58 -11.80
CA LEU A 89 2.52 -7.02 -10.51
C LEU A 89 2.16 -8.11 -9.51
N ALA A 90 1.33 -9.08 -9.91
CA ALA A 90 0.94 -10.21 -9.05
C ALA A 90 2.19 -10.96 -8.54
N ALA A 91 3.13 -11.29 -9.44
CA ALA A 91 4.37 -11.95 -9.08
C ALA A 91 5.24 -11.11 -8.12
N ARG A 92 5.28 -9.79 -8.31
CA ARG A 92 5.99 -8.87 -7.40
C ARG A 92 5.36 -8.86 -6.01
N ILE A 93 4.04 -8.73 -5.94
CA ILE A 93 3.30 -8.71 -4.67
C ILE A 93 3.44 -10.05 -3.93
N ASP A 94 3.35 -11.18 -4.63
CA ASP A 94 3.55 -12.50 -4.03
C ASP A 94 4.97 -12.70 -3.52
N GLY A 95 5.97 -12.14 -4.22
CA GLY A 95 7.35 -12.09 -3.74
C GLY A 95 7.45 -11.39 -2.39
N ILE A 96 6.90 -10.16 -2.29
CA ILE A 96 6.89 -9.41 -1.02
C ILE A 96 6.12 -10.18 0.07
N ALA A 97 4.97 -10.75 -0.25
CA ALA A 97 4.18 -11.52 0.72
C ALA A 97 4.95 -12.73 1.25
N ARG A 98 5.73 -13.40 0.41
CA ARG A 98 6.62 -14.49 0.83
C ARG A 98 7.73 -13.95 1.74
N ASP A 99 8.39 -12.87 1.35
CA ASP A 99 9.49 -12.29 2.11
C ASP A 99 9.00 -11.84 3.51
N VAL A 100 7.77 -11.30 3.63
CA VAL A 100 7.12 -11.02 4.92
C VAL A 100 6.88 -12.30 5.73
N ARG A 101 6.32 -13.35 5.12
CA ARG A 101 6.05 -14.63 5.80
C ARG A 101 7.31 -15.29 6.35
N GLU A 102 8.43 -15.17 5.65
CA GLU A 102 9.71 -15.73 6.08
C GLU A 102 10.23 -15.10 7.38
N THR A 103 9.71 -13.94 7.77
CA THR A 103 10.06 -13.26 9.03
C THR A 103 9.21 -13.72 10.22
N LEU A 104 8.09 -14.40 9.97
CA LEU A 104 7.12 -14.76 11.00
C LEU A 104 7.58 -15.97 11.80
N LEU A 105 7.41 -15.90 13.12
CA LEU A 105 7.63 -17.03 14.01
C LEU A 105 6.38 -17.93 14.05
N PRO A 106 6.52 -19.25 14.26
CA PRO A 106 5.34 -20.08 14.45
C PRO A 106 4.54 -19.64 15.71
N PRO A 107 3.21 -19.85 15.75
CA PRO A 107 2.33 -19.39 16.84
C PRO A 107 2.79 -19.76 18.26
N GLU A 108 3.42 -20.92 18.43
CA GLU A 108 3.95 -21.41 19.70
C GLU A 108 5.22 -20.69 20.18
N ALA A 109 5.93 -20.00 19.28
CA ALA A 109 7.17 -19.29 19.58
C ALA A 109 6.95 -17.79 19.90
N VAL A 110 5.75 -17.26 19.67
CA VAL A 110 5.39 -15.88 19.99
C VAL A 110 4.88 -15.79 21.43
N ALA A 111 5.59 -15.02 22.26
CA ALA A 111 5.20 -14.76 23.63
C ALA A 111 3.92 -13.91 23.72
N GLY A 112 3.16 -14.09 24.80
CA GLY A 112 1.92 -13.37 25.08
C GLY A 112 1.05 -14.16 26.05
N GLU A 113 0.07 -13.49 26.64
CA GLU A 113 -0.94 -14.20 27.44
C GLU A 113 -1.73 -15.15 26.51
N PRO A 114 -1.87 -16.45 26.83
CA PRO A 114 -2.58 -17.41 25.96
C PRO A 114 -4.00 -16.99 25.59
N ASP A 115 -4.69 -16.32 26.52
CA ASP A 115 -6.03 -15.74 26.32
C ASP A 115 -5.99 -14.21 26.11
N GLY A 116 -4.81 -13.65 25.83
CA GLY A 116 -4.64 -12.26 25.46
C GLY A 116 -5.17 -11.99 24.06
N TRP A 117 -5.79 -10.83 23.86
CA TRP A 117 -6.37 -10.46 22.57
C TRP A 117 -5.32 -10.47 21.43
N ALA A 118 -4.14 -9.89 21.67
CA ALA A 118 -3.08 -9.81 20.67
C ALA A 118 -2.52 -11.18 20.28
N LYS A 119 -2.38 -12.11 21.24
CA LYS A 119 -1.93 -13.48 20.96
C LYS A 119 -2.93 -14.25 20.09
N ARG A 120 -4.23 -14.16 20.40
CA ARG A 120 -5.28 -14.77 19.55
C ARG A 120 -5.33 -14.16 18.15
N LEU A 121 -5.14 -12.83 18.06
CA LEU A 121 -5.09 -12.16 16.76
C LEU A 121 -3.88 -12.62 15.95
N TYR A 122 -2.72 -12.83 16.59
CA TYR A 122 -1.55 -13.38 15.93
C TYR A 122 -1.84 -14.77 15.37
N ASP A 123 -2.42 -15.66 16.16
CA ASP A 123 -2.70 -17.03 15.74
C ASP A 123 -3.66 -17.07 14.54
N ALA A 124 -4.70 -16.23 14.56
CA ALA A 124 -5.65 -16.10 13.45
C ALA A 124 -5.02 -15.50 12.19
N SER A 125 -4.25 -14.42 12.32
CA SER A 125 -3.60 -13.76 11.19
C SER A 125 -2.47 -14.61 10.60
N HIS A 126 -1.71 -15.33 11.42
CA HIS A 126 -0.73 -16.31 10.97
C HIS A 126 -1.41 -17.44 10.18
N ALA A 127 -2.54 -17.98 10.66
CA ALA A 127 -3.30 -18.99 9.93
C ALA A 127 -3.78 -18.49 8.55
N LEU A 128 -4.18 -17.22 8.44
CA LEU A 128 -4.53 -16.60 7.16
C LEU A 128 -3.31 -16.42 6.25
N ALA A 129 -2.21 -15.90 6.78
CA ALA A 129 -0.98 -15.67 6.03
C ALA A 129 -0.42 -16.95 5.38
N PHE A 130 -0.49 -18.08 6.08
CA PHE A 130 -0.04 -19.39 5.61
C PHE A 130 -1.16 -20.26 5.02
N GLY A 131 -2.39 -19.75 4.99
CA GLY A 131 -3.54 -20.43 4.43
C GLY A 131 -3.50 -20.49 2.90
N SER A 132 -4.43 -21.25 2.33
CA SER A 132 -4.67 -21.32 0.89
C SER A 132 -5.96 -20.59 0.52
N SER A 133 -6.03 -20.08 -0.72
CA SER A 133 -7.28 -19.54 -1.28
C SER A 133 -8.41 -20.59 -1.23
N ALA A 134 -9.64 -20.13 -1.03
CA ALA A 134 -10.85 -20.97 -1.05
C ALA A 134 -11.29 -21.40 -2.47
N GLY A 135 -10.63 -20.89 -3.52
CA GLY A 135 -10.94 -21.24 -4.90
C GLY A 135 -10.36 -20.27 -5.91
N ASP A 136 -10.69 -20.52 -7.18
CA ASP A 136 -10.43 -19.59 -8.28
C ASP A 136 -11.69 -18.74 -8.51
N ASP A 137 -11.76 -17.60 -7.83
CA ASP A 137 -12.91 -16.67 -7.89
C ASP A 137 -13.16 -16.12 -9.30
N CYS A 138 -12.22 -16.30 -10.23
CA CYS A 138 -12.29 -15.76 -11.58
C CYS A 138 -12.23 -16.82 -12.68
N ALA A 139 -12.49 -18.08 -12.32
CA ALA A 139 -12.59 -19.17 -13.27
C ALA A 139 -13.60 -18.86 -14.40
N GLY A 140 -13.14 -18.92 -15.64
CA GLY A 140 -13.97 -18.67 -16.83
C GLY A 140 -14.15 -17.19 -17.18
N ALA A 141 -13.42 -16.28 -16.52
CA ALA A 141 -13.45 -14.86 -16.84
C ALA A 141 -12.62 -14.54 -18.12
N THR A 142 -12.68 -13.28 -18.56
CA THR A 142 -11.82 -12.82 -19.68
C THR A 142 -10.36 -12.76 -19.24
N PRO A 143 -9.37 -12.85 -20.16
CA PRO A 143 -7.95 -12.75 -19.80
C PRO A 143 -7.60 -11.48 -19.00
N ARG A 144 -8.29 -10.37 -19.28
CA ARG A 144 -8.13 -9.12 -18.52
C ARG A 144 -8.62 -9.25 -17.08
N MET A 145 -9.77 -9.88 -16.89
CA MET A 145 -10.33 -10.09 -15.56
C MET A 145 -9.50 -11.11 -14.77
N GLU A 146 -9.04 -12.19 -15.41
CA GLU A 146 -8.15 -13.17 -14.78
C GLU A 146 -6.84 -12.51 -14.29
N ALA A 147 -6.22 -11.66 -15.10
CA ALA A 147 -5.02 -10.92 -14.71
C ALA A 147 -5.28 -9.94 -13.54
N TRP A 148 -6.42 -9.25 -13.57
CA TRP A 148 -6.85 -8.37 -12.48
C TRP A 148 -7.04 -9.17 -11.18
N CYS A 149 -7.71 -10.31 -11.24
CA CYS A 149 -7.95 -11.17 -10.08
C CYS A 149 -6.64 -11.73 -9.52
N ALA A 150 -5.70 -12.14 -10.38
CA ALA A 150 -4.40 -12.60 -9.93
C ALA A 150 -3.65 -11.52 -9.13
N ALA A 151 -3.67 -10.27 -9.60
CA ALA A 151 -3.06 -9.14 -8.90
C ALA A 151 -3.81 -8.80 -7.59
N HIS A 152 -5.15 -8.83 -7.61
CA HIS A 152 -5.98 -8.59 -6.44
C HIS A 152 -5.74 -9.64 -5.35
N GLU A 153 -5.72 -10.93 -5.72
CA GLU A 153 -5.48 -12.02 -4.79
C GLU A 153 -4.05 -12.05 -4.25
N ALA A 154 -3.05 -11.64 -5.05
CA ALA A 154 -1.72 -11.39 -4.52
C ALA A 154 -1.76 -10.29 -3.45
N GLY A 155 -2.52 -9.21 -3.68
CA GLY A 155 -2.75 -8.15 -2.70
C GLY A 155 -3.41 -8.63 -1.40
N ASN A 156 -4.39 -9.54 -1.49
CA ASN A 156 -5.00 -10.18 -0.32
C ASN A 156 -3.97 -10.99 0.48
N ARG A 157 -3.17 -11.82 -0.19
CA ARG A 157 -2.11 -12.61 0.45
C ARG A 157 -1.07 -11.74 1.13
N LEU A 158 -0.70 -10.62 0.50
CA LEU A 158 0.20 -9.65 1.11
C LEU A 158 -0.44 -9.00 2.33
N ARG A 159 -1.71 -8.58 2.26
CA ARG A 159 -2.42 -8.03 3.42
C ARG A 159 -2.37 -8.99 4.61
N ASP A 160 -2.70 -10.26 4.38
CA ASP A 160 -2.78 -11.23 5.46
C ASP A 160 -1.39 -11.50 6.08
N ALA A 161 -0.34 -11.56 5.26
CA ALA A 161 1.05 -11.65 5.73
C ALA A 161 1.47 -10.41 6.55
N VAL A 162 1.17 -9.21 6.06
CA VAL A 162 1.52 -7.96 6.75
C VAL A 162 0.73 -7.80 8.05
N MET A 163 -0.54 -8.23 8.10
CA MET A 163 -1.33 -8.26 9.32
C MET A 163 -0.69 -9.15 10.39
N ALA A 164 -0.24 -10.36 10.01
CA ALA A 164 0.47 -11.25 10.94
C ALA A 164 1.79 -10.62 11.42
N TRP A 165 2.56 -10.00 10.51
CA TRP A 165 3.80 -9.31 10.87
C TRP A 165 3.54 -8.15 11.83
N GLN A 166 2.52 -7.33 11.57
CA GLN A 166 2.11 -6.23 12.41
C GLN A 166 1.82 -6.68 13.84
N VAL A 167 1.02 -7.72 14.02
CA VAL A 167 0.70 -8.23 15.36
C VAL A 167 1.95 -8.81 16.04
N ALA A 168 2.79 -9.55 15.32
CA ALA A 168 4.07 -10.04 15.87
C ALA A 168 5.02 -8.90 16.25
N ARG A 169 5.06 -7.83 15.45
CA ARG A 169 5.91 -6.67 15.66
C ARG A 169 5.51 -5.91 16.92
N TYR A 170 4.21 -5.73 17.14
CA TYR A 170 3.66 -5.18 18.40
C TYR A 170 3.98 -6.05 19.61
N LEU A 171 3.91 -7.38 19.48
CA LEU A 171 4.32 -8.32 20.52
C LEU A 171 5.84 -8.37 20.74
N GLY A 172 6.64 -7.63 19.96
CA GLY A 172 8.09 -7.63 20.03
C GLY A 172 8.74 -8.94 19.56
N ALA A 173 8.01 -9.76 18.81
CA ALA A 173 8.44 -11.09 18.40
C ALA A 173 9.26 -11.11 17.09
N VAL A 174 9.09 -10.09 16.25
CA VAL A 174 9.80 -9.94 14.97
C VAL A 174 10.43 -8.56 14.86
N PRO A 175 11.54 -8.42 14.09
CA PRO A 175 12.15 -7.12 13.85
C PRO A 175 11.24 -6.19 13.02
N SER A 176 11.62 -4.92 12.93
CA SER A 176 10.96 -3.98 12.00
C SER A 176 11.08 -4.46 10.55
N ALA A 177 10.19 -3.98 9.69
CA ALA A 177 10.18 -4.36 8.27
C ALA A 177 11.48 -4.00 7.54
N VAL A 178 12.13 -2.90 7.95
CA VAL A 178 13.41 -2.44 7.40
C VAL A 178 14.55 -3.36 7.84
N GLU A 179 14.59 -3.75 9.12
CA GLU A 179 15.57 -4.72 9.62
C GLU A 179 15.37 -6.11 9.01
N ALA A 180 14.11 -6.48 8.75
CA ALA A 180 13.74 -7.71 8.07
C ALA A 180 14.03 -7.71 6.56
N GLY A 181 14.28 -6.53 5.96
CA GLY A 181 14.72 -6.37 4.58
C GLY A 181 13.63 -6.40 3.51
N TRP A 182 12.34 -6.41 3.87
CA TRP A 182 11.24 -6.39 2.90
C TRP A 182 10.62 -5.00 2.70
N ALA A 183 11.00 -4.02 3.52
CA ALA A 183 10.69 -2.60 3.33
C ALA A 183 11.97 -1.75 3.37
N GLU A 184 11.89 -0.56 2.78
CA GLU A 184 12.96 0.44 2.84
C GLU A 184 12.51 1.64 3.65
N LYS A 185 13.47 2.30 4.32
CA LYS A 185 13.19 3.56 5.00
C LYS A 185 12.91 4.65 3.96
N ASN A 186 11.73 5.26 4.03
CA ASN A 186 11.44 6.38 3.15
C ASN A 186 12.24 7.63 3.58
N PRO A 187 12.71 8.44 2.61
CA PRO A 187 13.26 9.75 2.93
C PRO A 187 12.15 10.60 3.55
N ALA A 188 12.48 11.31 4.63
CA ALA A 188 11.52 12.13 5.37
C ALA A 188 10.72 13.02 4.42
N LYS A 189 9.40 12.83 4.38
CA LYS A 189 8.51 13.67 3.55
C LYS A 189 8.55 15.10 4.10
N PRO A 190 8.84 16.11 3.26
CA PRO A 190 8.75 17.49 3.70
C PRO A 190 7.31 17.78 4.14
N PRO A 191 7.11 18.60 5.19
CA PRO A 191 5.77 18.97 5.63
C PRO A 191 5.00 19.57 4.46
N LYS A 192 3.75 19.11 4.24
CA LYS A 192 2.89 19.68 3.21
C LYS A 192 2.75 21.18 3.47
N PRO A 193 3.00 22.05 2.47
CA PRO A 193 2.78 23.48 2.65
C PRO A 193 1.34 23.72 3.06
N ARG A 194 1.15 24.58 4.06
CA ARG A 194 -0.18 24.96 4.52
C ARG A 194 -0.93 25.60 3.34
N PRO A 195 -2.22 25.30 3.12
CA PRO A 195 -3.01 26.03 2.13
C PRO A 195 -2.89 27.53 2.37
N GLU A 196 -2.63 28.29 1.31
CA GLU A 196 -2.69 29.75 1.37
C GLU A 196 -4.13 30.12 1.80
N ARG A 197 -4.25 30.88 2.90
CA ARG A 197 -5.54 31.37 3.41
C ARG A 197 -5.96 32.62 2.67
#